data_AF-X0VV09-F1
#
_entry.id   AF-X0VV09-F1
#
_cell.length_a   1.000
_cell.length_b   1.000
_cell.length_c   1.000
_cell.angle_alpha   90.00
_cell.angle_beta   90.00
_cell.angle_gamma   90.00
#
_symmetry.space_group_name_H-M   'P 1'
#
loop_
_entity.id
_entity.type
_entity.pdbx_description
1 polymer ?
#
loop_
_entity_poly.entity_id
_entity_poly.type
_entity_poly.pdbx_seq_one_letter_code
_entity_poly.pdbx_strand_id
1 'polypeptide(L)'
;FAGIPNAMGLQFFLGIDQGSTPTSLNYIPDPNKMAELARTGLASIEPIRGAKAKGNMIVFRIAIRSDPNAPGTRDIIEMGDPNHFPTVALSCDRKDYSRVYHTDVRIPGIDQSMYIRECSNFDSQGFPHNITEIQYDIDGNFKEKSVYKIVKVELNPSIPDEVFEFQPPEGYKVQDFRSKKP
;
A
#
# COMPACT_ATOMS: atom_id res chain seq x y z
N PHE A 1 17.08 4.39 16.54
CA PHE A 1 15.82 4.70 15.82
C PHE A 1 15.85 3.95 14.49
N ALA A 2 15.40 2.70 14.50
CA ALA A 2 15.47 1.82 13.33
C ALA A 2 14.31 2.16 12.39
N GLY A 3 14.65 2.78 11.26
CA GLY A 3 13.71 3.31 10.28
C GLY A 3 13.07 2.22 9.40
N ILE A 4 11.75 2.34 9.28
CA ILE A 4 10.94 2.21 8.06
C ILE A 4 11.22 1.01 7.14
N PRO A 5 10.46 -0.09 7.26
CA PRO A 5 10.20 -1.00 6.15
C PRO A 5 8.97 -0.58 5.30
N ASN A 6 8.21 0.43 5.72
CA ASN A 6 6.87 0.71 5.18
C ASN A 6 6.83 1.43 3.82
N ALA A 7 7.90 2.07 3.37
CA ALA A 7 7.90 2.79 2.09
C ALA A 7 8.07 1.85 0.88
N MET A 8 8.85 0.77 1.01
CA MET A 8 9.10 -0.14 -0.12
C MET A 8 7.87 -0.94 -0.53
N GLY A 9 7.05 -1.41 0.42
CA GLY A 9 5.82 -2.14 0.11
C GLY A 9 4.86 -1.26 -0.70
N LEU A 10 4.62 -0.03 -0.23
CA LEU A 10 3.75 0.92 -0.93
C LEU A 10 4.35 1.39 -2.27
N GLN A 11 5.67 1.60 -2.36
CA GLN A 11 6.37 1.95 -3.61
C GLN A 11 6.33 0.81 -4.64
N PHE A 12 6.39 -0.44 -4.20
CA PHE A 12 6.17 -1.61 -5.04
C PHE A 12 4.73 -1.64 -5.56
N PHE A 13 3.74 -1.26 -4.75
CA PHE A 13 2.34 -1.19 -5.19
C PHE A 13 1.99 0.06 -6.02
N LEU A 14 2.78 1.14 -5.93
CA LEU A 14 2.53 2.44 -6.59
C LEU A 14 3.44 2.73 -7.80
N GLY A 15 4.25 1.77 -8.25
CA GLY A 15 4.96 1.84 -9.54
C GLY A 15 6.12 2.85 -9.62
N ILE A 16 6.83 3.13 -8.52
CA ILE A 16 8.00 4.02 -8.56
C ILE A 16 9.25 3.20 -8.92
N ASP A 17 9.71 3.36 -10.16
CA ASP A 17 10.81 2.62 -10.81
C ASP A 17 12.16 2.85 -10.09
N GLN A 18 12.82 1.75 -9.69
CA GLN A 18 14.26 1.72 -9.44
C GLN A 18 14.90 0.56 -10.20
N GLY A 19 15.34 0.85 -11.42
CA GLY A 19 16.54 0.27 -12.04
C GLY A 19 16.69 -1.25 -12.17
N SER A 20 16.59 -1.71 -13.43
CA SER A 20 17.30 -2.87 -14.04
C SER A 20 16.81 -4.32 -13.83
N THR A 21 16.04 -4.82 -14.81
CA THR A 21 16.22 -6.04 -15.67
C THR A 21 14.85 -6.58 -16.17
N PRO A 22 14.76 -7.22 -17.35
CA PRO A 22 13.47 -7.51 -17.99
C PRO A 22 12.89 -8.86 -17.54
N THR A 23 11.75 -8.83 -16.86
CA THR A 23 10.86 -10.00 -16.66
C THR A 23 9.41 -9.55 -16.58
N SER A 24 8.53 -10.18 -17.36
CA SER A 24 7.08 -9.91 -17.43
C SER A 24 6.33 -10.67 -16.33
N LEU A 25 5.55 -9.96 -15.51
CA LEU A 25 4.45 -10.58 -14.76
C LEU A 25 3.29 -10.85 -15.72
N ASN A 26 2.68 -12.03 -15.61
CA ASN A 26 1.41 -12.34 -16.25
C ASN A 26 0.29 -12.08 -15.25
N TYR A 27 -0.40 -10.97 -15.43
CA TYR A 27 -1.64 -10.68 -14.75
C TYR A 27 -2.79 -11.33 -15.52
N ILE A 28 -3.63 -12.10 -14.83
CA ILE A 28 -4.86 -12.66 -15.42
C ILE A 28 -6.02 -11.90 -14.79
N PRO A 29 -6.48 -10.80 -15.39
CA PRO A 29 -7.70 -10.15 -14.93
C PRO A 29 -8.88 -11.11 -15.08
N ASP A 30 -9.83 -11.02 -14.15
CA ASP A 30 -11.14 -11.62 -14.36
C ASP A 30 -11.85 -10.86 -15.50
N PRO A 31 -12.12 -11.50 -16.67
CA PRO A 31 -12.64 -10.83 -17.85
C PRO A 31 -14.02 -10.21 -17.61
N ASN A 32 -14.78 -10.69 -16.61
CA ASN A 32 -16.10 -10.14 -16.27
C ASN A 32 -16.02 -8.88 -15.39
N LYS A 33 -14.84 -8.54 -14.88
CA LYS A 33 -14.64 -7.44 -13.93
C LYS A 33 -13.72 -6.34 -14.47
N MET A 34 -13.30 -6.42 -15.72
CA MET A 34 -12.42 -5.43 -16.35
C MET A 34 -13.00 -4.01 -16.35
N ALA A 35 -14.31 -3.86 -16.56
CA ALA A 35 -14.97 -2.55 -16.49
C ALA A 35 -15.07 -1.99 -15.05
N GLU A 36 -14.97 -2.84 -14.03
CA GLU A 36 -14.98 -2.47 -12.61
C GLU A 36 -13.55 -2.17 -12.13
N LEU A 37 -12.57 -2.99 -12.52
CA LEU A 37 -11.13 -2.75 -12.37
C LEU A 37 -10.65 -1.48 -13.09
N ALA A 38 -11.28 -1.08 -14.20
CA ALA A 38 -10.98 0.18 -14.86
C ALA A 38 -11.44 1.41 -14.06
N ARG A 39 -12.51 1.26 -13.27
CA ARG A 39 -13.06 2.34 -12.44
C ARG A 39 -12.27 2.57 -11.15
N THR A 40 -11.47 1.60 -10.73
CA THR A 40 -10.58 1.72 -9.56
C THR A 40 -9.26 2.42 -9.89
N GLY A 41 -9.01 2.75 -11.18
CA GLY A 41 -7.69 3.18 -11.65
C GLY A 41 -6.67 2.03 -11.77
N LEU A 42 -7.04 0.79 -11.44
CA LEU A 42 -6.17 -0.40 -11.52
C LEU A 42 -6.13 -1.05 -12.91
N ALA A 43 -6.85 -0.52 -13.92
CA ALA A 43 -6.74 -1.04 -15.29
C ALA A 43 -5.37 -0.78 -15.95
N SER A 44 -4.53 0.08 -15.36
CA SER A 44 -3.12 0.23 -15.73
C SER A 44 -2.20 -0.27 -14.62
N ILE A 45 -2.40 -1.50 -14.15
CA ILE A 45 -1.29 -2.21 -13.50
C ILE A 45 -0.37 -2.66 -14.64
N GLU A 46 0.48 -1.74 -15.08
CA GLU A 46 1.68 -2.13 -15.80
C GLU A 46 2.45 -3.14 -14.94
N PRO A 47 3.05 -4.18 -15.54
CA PRO A 47 3.75 -5.22 -14.80
C PRO A 47 4.83 -4.62 -13.90
N ILE A 48 4.55 -4.58 -12.60
CA ILE A 48 5.46 -4.08 -11.57
C ILE A 48 6.65 -5.04 -11.46
N ARG A 49 7.85 -4.60 -11.87
CA ARG A 49 9.05 -5.43 -12.00
C ARG A 49 9.45 -6.15 -10.69
N GLY A 50 9.62 -7.49 -10.75
CA GLY A 50 10.34 -8.37 -9.79
C GLY A 50 9.43 -9.41 -9.11
N ALA A 51 9.74 -10.70 -8.92
CA ALA A 51 11.01 -11.46 -8.89
C ALA A 51 10.84 -12.91 -9.44
N LYS A 52 11.93 -13.57 -9.85
CA LYS A 52 11.94 -15.03 -10.09
C LYS A 52 12.34 -15.75 -8.79
N ALA A 53 11.43 -16.54 -8.22
CA ALA A 53 11.81 -17.60 -7.29
C ALA A 53 12.05 -18.89 -8.08
N LYS A 54 13.32 -19.30 -8.24
CA LYS A 54 13.73 -20.64 -8.73
C LYS A 54 13.02 -21.17 -9.99
N GLY A 55 12.89 -20.34 -11.03
CA GLY A 55 12.41 -20.79 -12.35
C GLY A 55 10.90 -20.93 -12.52
N ASN A 56 10.10 -20.71 -11.46
CA ASN A 56 8.64 -20.65 -11.57
C ASN A 56 8.17 -19.20 -11.73
N MET A 57 7.24 -19.01 -12.67
CA MET A 57 6.57 -17.74 -12.91
C MET A 57 5.66 -17.41 -11.72
N ILE A 58 5.89 -16.29 -11.06
CA ILE A 58 4.99 -15.83 -9.98
C ILE A 58 3.74 -15.27 -10.65
N VAL A 59 2.60 -15.93 -10.42
CA VAL A 59 1.28 -15.44 -10.85
C VAL A 59 0.70 -14.64 -9.70
N PHE A 60 0.38 -13.38 -9.94
CA PHE A 60 -0.38 -12.54 -9.01
C PHE A 60 -1.82 -12.43 -9.50
N ARG A 61 -2.76 -12.74 -8.62
CA ARG A 61 -4.19 -12.56 -8.86
C ARG A 61 -4.67 -11.33 -8.13
N ILE A 62 -5.55 -10.58 -8.78
CA ILE A 62 -6.39 -9.58 -8.14
C ILE A 62 -7.84 -10.03 -8.29
N ALA A 63 -8.57 -10.06 -7.18
CA ALA A 63 -9.98 -10.40 -7.15
C ALA A 63 -10.76 -9.26 -6.47
N ILE A 64 -11.88 -8.88 -7.06
CA ILE A 64 -12.83 -7.93 -6.47
C ILE A 64 -14.09 -8.69 -6.12
N ARG A 65 -14.63 -8.53 -4.91
CA ARG A 65 -15.91 -9.13 -4.49
C ARG A 65 -16.66 -8.19 -3.56
N SER A 66 -17.98 -8.33 -3.44
CA SER A 66 -18.75 -7.59 -2.45
C SER A 66 -18.25 -7.90 -1.03
N ASP A 67 -18.11 -6.86 -0.20
CA ASP A 67 -17.80 -7.04 1.22
C ASP A 67 -18.97 -7.74 1.93
N PRO A 68 -18.81 -8.92 2.55
CA PRO A 68 -19.91 -9.60 3.23
C PRO A 68 -20.50 -8.79 4.39
N ASN A 69 -19.74 -7.87 4.98
CA ASN A 69 -20.19 -7.03 6.08
C ASN A 69 -20.91 -5.76 5.60
N ALA A 70 -20.77 -5.42 4.31
CA ALA A 70 -21.38 -4.23 3.71
C ALA A 70 -21.63 -4.41 2.20
N PRO A 71 -22.38 -5.45 1.76
CA PRO A 71 -22.37 -5.92 0.38
C PRO A 71 -23.02 -4.96 -0.63
N GLY A 72 -23.77 -3.97 -0.15
CA GLY A 72 -24.39 -2.93 -0.98
C GLY A 72 -23.52 -1.68 -1.17
N THR A 73 -22.51 -1.47 -0.34
CA THR A 73 -21.75 -0.21 -0.26
C THR A 73 -20.25 -0.39 -0.36
N ARG A 74 -19.72 -1.60 -0.11
CA ARG A 74 -18.28 -1.86 -0.13
C ARG A 74 -17.92 -3.08 -0.95
N ASP A 75 -16.70 -3.03 -1.48
CA ASP A 75 -16.03 -4.15 -2.12
C ASP A 75 -14.76 -4.50 -1.38
N ILE A 76 -14.37 -5.77 -1.46
CA ILE A 76 -13.06 -6.27 -1.05
C ILE A 76 -12.23 -6.50 -2.30
N ILE A 77 -11.04 -5.90 -2.34
CA ILE A 77 -9.99 -6.15 -3.32
C ILE A 77 -8.94 -7.03 -2.65
N GLU A 78 -8.73 -8.22 -3.19
CA GLU A 78 -7.75 -9.20 -2.73
C GLU A 78 -6.61 -9.31 -3.76
N MET A 79 -5.37 -9.28 -3.29
CA MET A 79 -4.17 -9.34 -4.14
C MET A 79 -3.18 -10.34 -3.57
N GLY A 80 -2.67 -11.27 -4.38
CA GLY A 80 -1.69 -12.25 -3.93
C GLY A 80 -1.54 -13.46 -4.86
N ASP A 81 -0.88 -14.50 -4.34
CA ASP A 81 -0.75 -15.79 -5.02
C ASP A 81 -2.13 -16.49 -5.10
N PRO A 82 -2.59 -16.91 -6.30
CA PRO A 82 -3.88 -17.56 -6.47
C PRO A 82 -4.00 -18.92 -5.76
N ASN A 83 -2.88 -19.56 -5.39
CA ASN A 83 -2.86 -20.87 -4.73
C ASN A 83 -2.80 -20.76 -3.20
N HIS A 84 -2.64 -19.55 -2.67
CA HIS A 84 -2.52 -19.28 -1.24
C HIS A 84 -3.50 -18.19 -0.81
N PHE A 85 -3.39 -17.75 0.44
CA PHE A 85 -4.13 -16.61 0.96
C PHE A 85 -3.70 -15.30 0.28
N PRO A 86 -4.62 -14.34 0.10
CA PRO A 86 -4.27 -13.05 -0.45
C PRO A 86 -3.28 -12.33 0.48
N THR A 87 -2.16 -11.90 -0.08
CA THR A 87 -1.13 -11.13 0.63
C THR A 87 -1.67 -9.78 1.10
N VAL A 88 -2.59 -9.19 0.34
CA VAL A 88 -3.26 -7.94 0.70
C VAL A 88 -4.76 -8.08 0.48
N ALA A 89 -5.55 -7.62 1.44
CA ALA A 89 -6.99 -7.43 1.30
C ALA A 89 -7.35 -5.98 1.67
N LEU A 90 -8.13 -5.31 0.82
CA LEU A 90 -8.61 -3.94 1.02
C LEU A 90 -10.13 -3.95 1.01
N SER A 91 -10.80 -3.41 2.03
CA SER A 91 -12.24 -3.11 1.99
C SER A 91 -12.41 -1.63 1.64
N CYS A 92 -13.03 -1.34 0.50
CA CYS A 92 -13.16 0.00 -0.07
C CYS A 92 -14.63 0.36 -0.32
N ASP A 93 -14.94 1.66 -0.40
CA ASP A 93 -16.24 2.12 -0.91
C ASP A 93 -16.39 1.74 -2.39
N ARG A 94 -17.53 1.14 -2.76
CA ARG A 94 -17.81 0.66 -4.12
C ARG A 94 -17.88 1.79 -5.15
N LYS A 95 -18.26 3.00 -4.72
CA LYS A 95 -18.39 4.17 -5.61
C LYS A 95 -17.14 5.04 -5.62
N ASP A 96 -16.27 4.89 -4.63
CA ASP A 96 -15.04 5.67 -4.46
C ASP A 96 -13.94 4.82 -3.82
N TYR A 97 -13.16 4.12 -4.66
CA TYR A 97 -12.10 3.23 -4.19
C TYR A 97 -10.93 3.94 -3.49
N SER A 98 -10.90 5.29 -3.48
CA SER A 98 -9.96 6.02 -2.63
C SER A 98 -10.28 5.89 -1.14
N ARG A 99 -11.53 5.58 -0.80
CA ARG A 99 -12.01 5.37 0.56
C ARG A 99 -11.80 3.92 1.00
N VAL A 100 -10.58 3.62 1.44
CA VAL A 100 -10.21 2.31 1.97
C VAL A 100 -10.49 2.26 3.47
N TYR A 101 -11.53 1.54 3.89
CA TYR A 101 -11.93 1.40 5.29
C TYR A 101 -11.03 0.45 6.08
N HIS A 102 -10.52 -0.59 5.43
CA HIS A 102 -9.71 -1.61 6.07
C HIS A 102 -8.65 -2.13 5.08
N THR A 103 -7.42 -2.24 5.55
CA THR A 103 -6.31 -2.88 4.86
C THR A 103 -5.77 -3.96 5.76
N ASP A 104 -5.64 -5.18 5.24
CA ASP A 104 -5.02 -6.31 5.90
C ASP A 104 -3.90 -6.84 5.00
N VAL A 105 -2.66 -6.74 5.48
CA VAL A 105 -1.47 -7.27 4.83
C VAL A 105 -1.05 -8.52 5.60
N ARG A 106 -1.05 -9.65 4.91
CA ARG A 106 -0.67 -10.96 5.47
C ARG A 106 0.77 -11.33 5.11
N ILE A 107 1.34 -12.22 5.92
CA ILE A 107 2.61 -12.89 5.62
C ILE A 107 2.42 -13.79 4.39
N PRO A 108 3.25 -13.69 3.34
CA PRO A 108 3.12 -14.54 2.17
C PRO A 108 3.16 -16.03 2.52
N GLY A 109 2.15 -16.78 2.05
CA GLY A 109 2.06 -18.23 2.25
C GLY A 109 1.47 -18.68 3.59
N ILE A 110 1.14 -17.76 4.50
CA ILE A 110 0.52 -18.06 5.80
C ILE A 110 -0.71 -17.16 6.00
N ASP A 111 -1.81 -17.70 6.52
CA ASP A 111 -3.01 -16.91 6.83
C ASP A 111 -2.85 -16.13 8.14
N GLN A 112 -1.86 -15.23 8.17
CA GLN A 112 -1.51 -14.47 9.36
C GLN A 112 -1.24 -13.01 8.98
N SER A 113 -1.96 -12.08 9.61
CA SER A 113 -1.79 -10.65 9.40
C SER A 113 -0.46 -10.17 9.96
N MET A 114 0.28 -9.42 9.14
CA MET A 114 1.48 -8.67 9.52
C MET A 114 1.14 -7.22 9.84
N TYR A 115 0.15 -6.65 9.15
CA TYR A 115 -0.26 -5.27 9.33
C TYR A 115 -1.75 -5.10 9.02
N ILE A 116 -2.45 -4.43 9.93
CA ILE A 116 -3.84 -4.03 9.77
C ILE A 116 -3.93 -2.51 9.86
N ARG A 117 -4.64 -1.88 8.93
CA ARG A 117 -5.01 -0.47 9.00
C ARG A 117 -6.51 -0.32 8.88
N GLU A 118 -7.10 0.41 9.81
CA GLU A 118 -8.51 0.75 9.81
C GLU A 118 -8.67 2.27 9.71
N CYS A 119 -9.50 2.70 8.76
CA CYS A 119 -9.76 4.10 8.47
C CYS A 119 -11.25 4.39 8.64
N SER A 120 -11.56 5.53 9.27
CA SER A 120 -12.95 5.98 9.43
C SER A 120 -13.05 7.49 9.46
N ASN A 121 -14.29 7.99 9.48
CA ASN A 121 -14.62 9.41 9.45
C ASN A 121 -13.99 10.12 8.24
N PHE A 122 -14.38 9.66 7.05
CA PHE A 122 -13.91 10.23 5.79
C PHE A 122 -14.58 11.58 5.54
N ASP A 123 -13.80 12.56 5.07
CA ASP A 123 -14.35 13.85 4.63
C ASP A 123 -15.02 13.75 3.23
N SER A 124 -15.49 14.88 2.72
CA SER A 124 -16.12 14.96 1.40
C SER A 124 -15.16 14.63 0.26
N GLN A 125 -13.85 14.71 0.49
CA GLN A 125 -12.79 14.44 -0.47
C GLN A 125 -12.24 13.01 -0.37
N GLY A 126 -12.71 12.22 0.60
CA GLY A 126 -12.29 10.84 0.79
C GLY A 126 -11.05 10.68 1.67
N PHE A 127 -10.64 11.70 2.44
CA PHE A 127 -9.55 11.56 3.41
C PHE A 127 -10.07 11.06 4.78
N PRO A 128 -9.45 10.02 5.38
CA PRO A 128 -9.86 9.52 6.69
C PRO A 128 -9.34 10.40 7.83
N HIS A 129 -10.21 10.76 8.77
CA HIS A 129 -9.79 11.53 9.95
C HIS A 129 -9.39 10.68 11.15
N ASN A 130 -9.74 9.40 11.15
CA ASN A 130 -9.34 8.45 12.19
C ASN A 130 -8.64 7.27 11.52
N ILE A 131 -7.42 6.98 11.95
CA ILE A 131 -6.63 5.85 11.45
C ILE A 131 -6.14 5.05 12.65
N THR A 132 -6.39 3.75 12.64
CA THR A 132 -5.77 2.79 13.56
C THR A 132 -4.87 1.87 12.76
N GLU A 133 -3.63 1.71 13.19
CA GLU A 133 -2.67 0.77 12.62
C GLU A 133 -2.26 -0.24 13.68
N ILE A 134 -2.24 -1.52 13.31
CA ILE A 134 -1.82 -2.62 14.16
C ILE A 134 -0.75 -3.39 13.40
N GLN A 135 0.41 -3.58 14.02
CA GLN A 135 1.52 -4.33 13.47
C GLN A 135 1.76 -5.60 14.29
N TYR A 136 2.09 -6.67 13.57
CA TYR A 136 2.47 -7.96 14.13
C TYR A 136 3.88 -8.33 13.65
N ASP A 137 4.58 -9.19 14.39
CA ASP A 137 5.84 -9.78 13.93
C ASP A 137 5.60 -10.99 13.00
N ILE A 138 6.68 -11.66 12.59
CA ILE A 138 6.61 -12.80 11.65
C ILE A 138 5.98 -14.06 12.27
N ASP A 139 5.91 -14.13 13.59
CA ASP A 139 5.23 -15.21 14.33
C ASP A 139 3.77 -14.80 14.64
N GLY A 140 3.39 -13.60 14.19
CA GLY A 140 2.16 -12.85 14.38
C GLY A 140 1.81 -12.55 15.84
N ASN A 141 2.82 -12.36 16.68
CA ASN A 141 2.62 -11.71 17.95
C ASN A 141 2.37 -10.21 17.73
N PHE A 142 1.52 -9.64 18.57
CA PHE A 142 1.28 -8.20 18.58
C PHE A 142 2.58 -7.44 18.86
N LYS A 143 2.90 -6.46 18.01
CA LYS A 143 4.08 -5.62 18.14
C LYS A 143 3.73 -4.20 18.57
N GLU A 144 2.84 -3.55 17.83
CA GLU A 144 2.52 -2.15 18.03
C GLU A 144 1.10 -1.82 17.58
N LYS A 145 0.48 -0.86 18.27
CA LYS A 145 -0.76 -0.20 17.86
C LYS A 145 -0.56 1.30 17.86
N SER A 146 -0.84 1.94 16.74
CA SER A 146 -0.77 3.40 16.59
C SER A 146 -2.16 3.91 16.22
N VAL A 147 -2.60 4.99 16.88
CA VAL A 147 -3.89 5.61 16.63
C VAL A 147 -3.66 7.07 16.27
N TYR A 148 -4.07 7.44 15.06
CA TYR A 148 -3.91 8.78 14.51
C TYR A 148 -5.26 9.46 14.37
N LYS A 149 -5.28 10.74 14.74
CA LYS A 149 -6.41 11.62 14.50
C LYS A 149 -5.94 12.78 13.63
N ILE A 150 -6.42 12.82 12.39
CA ILE A 150 -6.10 13.91 11.46
C ILE A 150 -6.99 15.10 11.84
N VAL A 151 -6.36 16.17 12.30
CA VAL A 151 -7.06 17.37 12.80
C VAL A 151 -7.47 18.28 11.64
N LYS A 152 -6.60 18.43 10.65
CA LYS A 152 -6.82 19.32 9.51
C LYS A 152 -6.14 18.76 8.27
N VAL A 153 -6.83 18.84 7.14
CA VAL A 153 -6.28 18.59 5.80
C VAL A 153 -6.36 19.90 5.04
N GLU A 154 -5.23 20.36 4.51
CA GLU A 154 -5.17 21.51 3.61
C GLU A 154 -4.69 21.01 2.25
N LEU A 155 -5.49 21.27 1.21
CA LEU A 155 -5.13 20.90 -0.15
C LEU A 155 -4.48 22.08 -0.87
N ASN A 156 -3.41 21.78 -1.60
CA ASN A 156 -2.59 22.75 -2.33
C ASN A 156 -2.19 23.97 -1.48
N PRO A 157 -1.69 23.79 -0.24
CA PRO A 157 -1.18 24.91 0.53
C PRO A 157 0.03 25.51 -0.19
N SER A 158 0.14 26.83 -0.13
CA SER A 158 1.37 27.52 -0.56
C SER A 158 2.44 27.28 0.50
N ILE A 159 3.30 26.30 0.28
CA ILE A 159 4.40 25.98 1.19
C ILE A 159 5.70 26.62 0.65
N PRO A 160 6.38 27.47 1.43
CA PRO A 160 7.63 28.10 1.02
C PRO A 160 8.77 27.07 0.92
N ASP A 161 9.70 27.24 -0.04
CA ASP A 161 10.77 26.28 -0.29
C ASP A 161 11.70 26.11 0.93
N GLU A 162 11.87 27.17 1.72
CA GLU A 162 12.75 27.21 2.88
C GLU A 162 12.39 26.17 3.96
N VAL A 163 11.14 25.69 4.02
CA VAL A 163 10.77 24.61 4.98
C VAL A 163 11.26 23.23 4.56
N PHE A 164 11.68 23.08 3.31
CA PHE A 164 12.29 21.84 2.79
C PHE A 164 13.82 21.91 2.80
N GLU A 165 14.39 23.05 3.19
CA GLU A 165 15.82 23.20 3.38
C GLU A 165 16.25 22.69 4.75
N PHE A 166 17.30 21.89 4.78
CA PHE A 166 17.94 21.48 6.03
C PHE A 166 19.19 22.30 6.27
N GLN A 167 19.12 23.21 7.26
CA GLN A 167 20.27 23.98 7.73
C GLN A 167 20.67 23.50 9.14
N PRO A 168 21.66 22.59 9.27
CA PRO A 168 22.07 22.06 10.56
C PRO A 168 22.62 23.21 11.44
N PRO A 169 22.26 23.28 12.73
CA PRO A 169 22.83 24.29 13.62
C PRO A 169 24.35 24.16 13.75
N GLU A 170 25.01 25.24 14.15
CA GLU A 170 26.46 25.25 14.34
C GLU A 170 26.91 24.15 15.33
N GLY A 171 28.00 23.47 15.01
CA GLY A 171 28.56 22.37 15.82
C GLY A 171 27.91 21.00 15.60
N TYR A 172 26.81 20.90 14.83
CA TYR A 172 26.22 19.61 14.48
C TYR A 172 27.10 18.87 13.45
N LYS A 173 27.39 17.60 13.73
CA LYS A 173 28.05 16.71 12.77
C LYS A 173 27.01 16.15 11.80
N VAL A 174 27.07 16.57 10.54
CA VAL A 174 26.25 16.00 9.47
C VAL A 174 27.00 14.87 8.79
N GLN A 175 26.40 13.68 8.76
CA GLN A 175 26.92 12.54 8.00
C GLN A 175 26.26 12.52 6.63
N ASP A 176 27.03 12.85 5.59
CA ASP A 176 26.56 12.82 4.20
C ASP A 176 26.80 11.42 3.60
N PHE A 177 25.71 10.70 3.32
CA PHE A 177 25.73 9.38 2.71
C PHE A 177 25.59 9.42 1.18
N ARG A 178 25.51 10.61 0.58
CA ARG A 178 25.52 10.71 -0.88
C ARG A 178 26.86 10.16 -1.36
N SER A 179 26.80 9.13 -2.20
CA SER A 179 27.98 8.60 -2.86
C SER A 179 28.67 9.75 -3.61
N LYS A 180 29.88 10.12 -3.20
CA LYS A 180 30.74 10.97 -4.03
C LYS A 180 30.92 10.21 -5.34
N LYS A 181 30.23 10.64 -6.39
CA LYS A 181 30.60 10.18 -7.73
C LYS A 181 32.06 10.59 -7.96
N PRO A 182 32.92 9.68 -8.46
CA PRO A 182 34.29 10.02 -8.84
C PRO A 182 34.30 11.04 -9.97
#